data_AF-A0A7Y9JJN7-F1
#
_entry.id   AF-A0A7Y9JJN7-F1
#
_cell.length_a   1.000
_cell.length_b   1.000
_cell.length_c   1.000
_cell.angle_alpha   90.00
_cell.angle_beta   90.00
_cell.angle_gamma   90.00
#
_symmetry.space_group_name_H-M   'P 1'
#
loop_
_entity.id
_entity.type
_entity.pdbx_description
1 polymer ?
#
loop_
_entity_poly.entity_id
_entity_poly.type
_entity_poly.pdbx_seq_one_letter_code
_entity_poly.pdbx_strand_id
1 'polypeptide(L)'
;MRDLPARPDLDQLRHQAKELLRDAQQGDSEATARIHTVSHQTILASAQLALAREHGFTSWTKMKLEVERRDVLNSRDLSRLTKLLALHPEMATSHLERWADHAHEEPLGYVTMMRFNHDWLGLPDELPGTGAIARALIEAGAPVNGRPGDPETPLITAASYGDAEVAGVLVSAGADLEAVSAPDSGGVPGATALVHAAVFGMTEVLDVLVAAGARVHDLETAAAAGDIAAWPLARCTPQSRLRALTFAADHQRLDVIDELVAAGTPINEADAEWGRLPLHTAAGNGRPEAVRRLLRHGADPDLRDPVHRRTALQTCEPPNRPAHSPAHDQVAAMLRPVTGVSRPRRSRAEPAGIQIRIEASDLPGREWAPTPDMPPYRNIHVGIQQRQRPNEPLDLHPGDAATATWTLNATAVSSPTGIDIKGPHIHGTPGKRFIYLTWGTVDHTGAFTMFRRAKLMLDAVDTATLQTARRYGRLITRLRLTDPHGQPLCSTVRPPLVDWTASTAG
;
A
#
# COMPACT_ATOMS: atom_id res chain seq x y z
N MET A 1 47.04 -8.38 -3.70
CA MET A 1 46.84 -7.19 -2.84
C MET A 1 45.64 -7.48 -1.97
N ARG A 2 45.69 -7.15 -0.68
CA ARG A 2 44.61 -7.41 0.28
C ARG A 2 43.89 -6.10 0.56
N ASP A 3 42.57 -6.05 0.45
CA ASP A 3 41.85 -4.86 0.91
C ASP A 3 41.96 -4.70 2.43
N LEU A 4 41.72 -3.49 2.94
CA LEU A 4 41.60 -3.27 4.37
C LEU A 4 40.37 -4.03 4.89
N PRO A 5 40.46 -4.64 6.08
CA PRO A 5 39.29 -5.27 6.68
C PRO A 5 38.20 -4.22 6.93
N ALA A 6 36.95 -4.67 7.11
CA ALA A 6 35.81 -3.78 7.39
C ALA A 6 35.98 -2.94 8.68
N ARG A 7 36.92 -3.31 9.54
CA ARG A 7 37.30 -2.55 10.74
C ARG A 7 38.81 -2.53 10.87
N PRO A 8 39.50 -1.67 10.10
CA PRO A 8 40.94 -1.56 10.21
C PRO A 8 41.28 -0.82 11.50
N ASP A 9 42.16 -1.39 12.30
CA ASP A 9 42.68 -0.78 13.52
C ASP A 9 44.12 -0.32 13.27
N LEU A 10 44.36 0.98 13.42
CA LEU A 10 45.66 1.57 13.15
C LEU A 10 46.74 1.11 14.14
N ASP A 11 46.38 0.84 15.40
CA ASP A 11 47.31 0.33 16.42
C ASP A 11 47.66 -1.13 16.17
N GLN A 12 46.70 -1.93 15.69
CA GLN A 12 46.97 -3.28 15.22
C GLN A 12 47.91 -3.28 14.02
N LEU A 13 47.68 -2.43 13.01
CA LEU A 13 48.56 -2.30 11.84
C LEU A 13 49.97 -1.83 12.26
N ARG A 14 50.07 -0.91 13.23
CA ARG A 14 51.36 -0.50 13.80
C ARG A 14 52.06 -1.65 14.52
N HIS A 15 51.32 -2.49 15.23
CA HIS A 15 51.85 -3.67 15.90
C HIS A 15 52.39 -4.68 14.88
N GLN A 16 51.61 -4.99 13.84
CA GLN A 16 52.01 -5.87 12.74
C GLN A 16 53.28 -5.39 12.03
N ALA A 17 53.43 -4.08 11.80
CA ALA A 17 54.66 -3.54 11.22
C ALA A 17 55.89 -3.71 12.14
N LYS A 18 55.70 -3.62 13.47
CA LYS A 18 56.76 -3.87 14.46
C LYS A 18 57.11 -5.35 14.56
N GLU A 19 56.11 -6.23 14.51
CA GLU A 19 56.31 -7.69 14.47
C GLU A 19 57.06 -8.09 13.21
N LEU A 20 56.63 -7.63 12.03
CA LEU A 20 57.31 -7.88 10.76
C LEU A 20 58.78 -7.45 10.80
N LEU A 21 59.07 -6.28 11.38
CA LEU A 21 60.44 -5.82 11.56
C LEU A 21 61.23 -6.74 12.50
N ARG A 22 60.63 -7.12 13.63
CA ARG A 22 61.26 -7.96 14.64
C ARG A 22 61.61 -9.33 14.06
N ASP A 23 60.70 -9.95 13.30
CA ASP A 23 60.91 -11.26 12.70
C ASP A 23 62.03 -11.22 11.66
N ALA A 24 62.06 -10.18 10.82
CA ALA A 24 63.14 -9.97 9.86
C ALA A 24 64.51 -9.77 10.55
N GLN A 25 64.55 -9.04 11.66
CA GLN A 25 65.77 -8.88 12.48
C GLN A 25 66.21 -10.16 13.18
N GLN A 26 65.29 -11.08 13.45
CA GLN A 26 65.56 -12.40 14.03
C GLN A 26 65.96 -13.45 12.98
N GLY A 27 66.01 -13.08 11.69
CA GLY A 27 66.44 -13.95 10.61
C GLY A 27 65.32 -14.71 9.90
N ASP A 28 64.05 -14.34 10.11
CA ASP A 28 62.94 -14.87 9.33
C ASP A 28 63.09 -14.45 7.85
N SER A 29 63.23 -15.45 6.97
CA SER A 29 63.46 -15.25 5.54
C SER A 29 62.23 -14.71 4.82
N GLU A 30 61.02 -15.05 5.26
CA GLU A 30 59.76 -14.55 4.70
C GLU A 30 59.55 -13.09 5.09
N ALA A 31 59.73 -12.75 6.37
CA ALA A 31 59.63 -11.37 6.86
C ALA A 31 60.65 -10.46 6.16
N THR A 32 61.88 -10.94 6.01
CA THR A 32 62.95 -10.23 5.28
C THR A 32 62.56 -10.04 3.81
N ALA A 33 62.08 -11.10 3.14
CA ALA A 33 61.65 -11.02 1.74
C ALA A 33 60.53 -9.98 1.56
N ARG A 34 59.54 -9.96 2.45
CA ARG A 34 58.43 -8.97 2.44
C ARG A 34 58.95 -7.54 2.52
N ILE A 35 59.86 -7.23 3.45
CA ILE A 35 60.47 -5.89 3.55
C ILE A 35 61.30 -5.55 2.30
N HIS A 36 62.07 -6.53 1.80
CA HIS A 36 62.95 -6.35 0.65
C HIS A 36 62.20 -6.18 -0.68
N THR A 37 60.89 -6.42 -0.73
CA THR A 37 60.07 -6.03 -1.88
C THR A 37 60.00 -4.51 -2.08
N VAL A 38 60.21 -3.72 -1.02
CA VAL A 38 60.09 -2.25 -1.06
C VAL A 38 61.38 -1.51 -0.70
N SER A 39 62.30 -2.13 0.04
CA SER A 39 63.56 -1.48 0.46
C SER A 39 64.58 -2.52 0.93
N HIS A 40 65.86 -2.30 0.63
CA HIS A 40 66.96 -3.12 1.14
C HIS A 40 67.29 -2.88 2.63
N GLN A 41 66.67 -1.88 3.27
CA GLN A 41 66.91 -1.54 4.67
C GLN A 41 65.88 -2.20 5.58
N THR A 42 66.33 -3.01 6.54
CA THR A 42 65.48 -3.64 7.57
C THR A 42 65.20 -2.69 8.74
N ILE A 43 64.38 -1.66 8.47
CA ILE A 43 63.96 -0.64 9.43
C ILE A 43 62.43 -0.52 9.49
N LEU A 44 61.89 0.11 10.55
CA LEU A 44 60.44 0.21 10.75
C LEU A 44 59.72 0.89 9.58
N ALA A 45 60.30 1.94 9.00
CA ALA A 45 59.71 2.62 7.84
C ALA A 45 59.56 1.69 6.63
N SER A 46 60.51 0.78 6.39
CA SER A 46 60.43 -0.22 5.33
C SER A 46 59.37 -1.28 5.63
N ALA A 47 59.26 -1.75 6.88
CA ALA A 47 58.21 -2.68 7.29
C ALA A 47 56.81 -2.08 7.16
N GLN A 48 56.64 -0.82 7.56
CA GLN A 48 55.41 -0.05 7.36
C GLN A 48 55.07 0.12 5.87
N LEU A 49 56.05 0.44 5.03
CA LEU A 49 55.85 0.55 3.59
C LEU A 49 55.48 -0.79 2.95
N ALA A 50 56.11 -1.89 3.38
CA ALA A 50 55.78 -3.24 2.92
C ALA A 50 54.31 -3.57 3.24
N LEU A 51 53.87 -3.35 4.48
CA LEU A 51 52.48 -3.57 4.88
C LEU A 51 51.51 -2.68 4.09
N ALA A 52 51.85 -1.40 3.89
CA ALA A 52 51.03 -0.50 3.07
C ALA A 52 50.89 -0.99 1.62
N ARG A 53 51.97 -1.51 1.02
CA ARG A 53 51.96 -2.05 -0.35
C ARG A 53 51.19 -3.36 -0.46
N GLU A 54 51.23 -4.21 0.55
CA GLU A 54 50.39 -5.41 0.63
C GLU A 54 48.89 -5.05 0.58
N HIS A 55 48.53 -3.93 1.21
CA HIS A 55 47.20 -3.34 1.17
C HIS A 55 46.92 -2.43 -0.04
N GLY A 56 47.90 -2.27 -0.93
CA GLY A 56 47.76 -1.53 -2.16
C GLY A 56 47.89 -0.01 -2.05
N PHE A 57 48.35 0.51 -0.91
CA PHE A 57 48.66 1.92 -0.72
C PHE A 57 50.10 2.24 -1.14
N THR A 58 50.31 3.44 -1.69
CA THR A 58 51.64 3.85 -2.15
C THR A 58 52.58 4.24 -1.01
N SER A 59 52.05 4.52 0.17
CA SER A 59 52.82 4.89 1.36
C SER A 59 52.04 4.54 2.64
N TRP A 60 52.76 4.39 3.75
CA TRP A 60 52.18 4.22 5.07
C TRP A 60 51.26 5.39 5.48
N THR A 61 51.65 6.63 5.14
CA THR A 61 50.87 7.84 5.45
C THR A 61 49.49 7.80 4.80
N LYS A 62 49.41 7.40 3.52
CA LYS A 62 48.12 7.27 2.82
C LYS A 62 47.24 6.20 3.45
N MET A 63 47.81 5.03 3.77
CA MET A 63 47.05 3.98 4.45
C MET A 63 46.55 4.43 5.82
N LYS A 64 47.41 5.10 6.60
CA LYS A 64 47.01 5.66 7.91
C LYS A 64 45.85 6.64 7.76
N LEU A 65 45.93 7.56 6.79
CA LEU A 65 44.90 8.56 6.56
C LEU A 65 43.55 7.90 6.22
N GLU A 66 43.57 6.86 5.38
CA GLU A 66 42.36 6.15 4.98
C GLU A 66 41.73 5.34 6.14
N VAL A 67 42.56 4.73 6.99
CA VAL A 67 42.09 4.07 8.23
C VAL A 67 41.49 5.08 9.20
N GLU A 68 42.13 6.24 9.36
CA GLU A 68 41.63 7.32 10.23
C GLU A 68 40.30 7.90 9.70
N ARG A 69 40.19 8.10 8.38
CA ARG A 69 38.95 8.53 7.72
C ARG A 69 37.80 7.58 8.02
N ARG A 70 38.02 6.28 7.89
CA ARG A 70 37.02 5.25 8.20
C ARG A 70 36.58 5.27 9.65
N ASP A 71 37.53 5.29 10.57
CA ASP A 71 37.27 5.33 12.01
C ASP A 71 36.42 6.55 12.38
N VAL A 72 36.76 7.72 11.84
CA VAL A 72 36.02 8.97 12.06
C VAL A 72 34.60 8.92 11.50
N LEU A 73 34.39 8.36 10.30
CA LEU A 73 33.05 8.21 9.72
C LEU A 73 32.20 7.22 10.54
N ASN A 74 32.75 6.06 10.92
CA ASN A 74 32.04 5.05 11.72
C ASN A 74 31.65 5.56 13.12
N SER A 75 32.60 6.22 13.78
CA SER A 75 32.40 6.80 15.11
C SER A 75 31.54 8.07 15.08
N ARG A 76 31.34 8.67 13.90
CA ARG A 76 30.68 9.96 13.71
C ARG A 76 31.31 11.06 14.58
N ASP A 77 32.64 11.02 14.74
CA ASP A 77 33.38 12.05 15.47
C ASP A 77 33.54 13.31 14.62
N LEU A 78 32.58 14.22 14.74
CA LEU A 78 32.55 15.48 14.01
C LEU A 78 33.81 16.33 14.23
N SER A 79 34.35 16.34 15.45
CA SER A 79 35.52 17.15 15.79
C SER A 79 36.77 16.65 15.07
N ARG A 80 36.97 15.32 15.06
CA ARG A 80 38.06 14.70 14.30
C ARG A 80 37.84 14.85 12.79
N LEU A 81 36.62 14.68 12.30
CA LEU A 81 36.32 14.86 10.87
C LEU A 81 36.66 16.27 10.40
N THR A 82 36.23 17.29 11.13
CA THR A 82 36.46 18.69 10.77
C THR A 82 37.95 18.99 10.68
N LYS A 83 38.75 18.50 11.64
CA LYS A 83 40.22 18.65 11.62
C LYS A 83 40.84 17.92 10.43
N LEU A 84 40.35 16.71 10.13
CA LEU A 84 40.87 15.90 9.05
C LEU A 84 40.58 16.53 7.69
N LEU A 85 39.36 17.04 7.48
CA LEU A 85 38.95 17.75 6.27
C LEU A 85 39.65 19.11 6.11
N ALA A 86 39.97 19.80 7.21
CA ALA A 86 40.75 21.04 7.15
C ALA A 86 42.19 20.80 6.65
N LEU A 87 42.76 19.63 6.94
CA LEU A 87 44.09 19.24 6.47
C LEU A 87 44.07 18.56 5.10
N HIS A 88 43.00 17.82 4.80
CA HIS A 88 42.83 16.97 3.63
C HIS A 88 41.42 17.13 3.03
N PRO A 89 41.09 18.29 2.45
CA PRO A 89 39.76 18.57 1.89
C PRO A 89 39.42 17.69 0.68
N GLU A 90 40.41 17.06 0.05
CA GLU A 90 40.25 16.10 -1.05
C GLU A 90 39.73 14.73 -0.61
N MET A 91 39.76 14.43 0.69
CA MET A 91 38.78 13.51 1.29
C MET A 91 37.39 14.14 1.12
N ALA A 92 36.27 13.80 1.74
CA ALA A 92 34.94 14.32 1.29
C ALA A 92 34.51 14.03 -0.19
N THR A 93 35.38 14.15 -1.20
CA THR A 93 35.13 13.98 -2.65
C THR A 93 35.96 12.87 -3.29
N SER A 94 37.04 12.40 -2.67
CA SER A 94 37.74 11.20 -3.16
C SER A 94 37.01 9.93 -2.72
N HIS A 95 37.00 8.93 -3.61
CA HIS A 95 36.51 7.60 -3.29
C HIS A 95 37.26 6.98 -2.11
N LEU A 96 36.55 6.15 -1.36
CA LEU A 96 37.08 5.34 -0.28
C LEU A 96 37.97 4.23 -0.87
N GLU A 97 39.24 4.25 -0.51
CA GLU A 97 40.27 3.40 -1.12
C GLU A 97 40.42 2.08 -0.36
N ARG A 98 40.27 0.94 -1.04
CA ARG A 98 40.59 -0.40 -0.50
C ARG A 98 39.75 -0.82 0.70
N TRP A 99 38.51 -0.34 0.78
CA TRP A 99 37.54 -0.84 1.74
C TRP A 99 36.94 -2.13 1.18
N ALA A 100 37.11 -3.26 1.88
CA ALA A 100 36.64 -4.57 1.40
C ALA A 100 35.11 -4.67 1.21
N ASP A 101 34.38 -3.70 1.73
CA ASP A 101 32.94 -3.70 1.94
C ASP A 101 32.24 -2.54 1.18
N HIS A 102 32.94 -1.43 0.93
CA HIS A 102 32.45 -0.28 0.16
C HIS A 102 33.53 0.22 -0.78
N ALA A 103 33.93 -0.64 -1.72
CA ALA A 103 34.92 -0.28 -2.72
C ALA A 103 34.32 0.78 -3.65
N HIS A 104 35.04 1.90 -3.81
CA HIS A 104 34.69 2.97 -4.77
C HIS A 104 33.50 3.86 -4.37
N GLU A 105 33.02 3.80 -3.14
CA GLU A 105 32.00 4.73 -2.63
C GLU A 105 32.62 6.09 -2.27
N GLU A 106 31.86 7.18 -2.30
CA GLU A 106 32.30 8.47 -1.75
C GLU A 106 31.85 8.62 -0.28
N PRO A 107 32.50 9.44 0.55
CA PRO A 107 32.12 9.58 1.95
C PRO A 107 30.66 9.95 2.18
N LEU A 108 30.10 10.83 1.36
CA LEU A 108 28.70 11.25 1.52
C LEU A 108 27.76 10.08 1.18
N GLY A 109 28.02 9.37 0.08
CA GLY A 109 27.27 8.15 -0.27
C GLY A 109 27.37 7.09 0.83
N TYR A 110 28.59 6.82 1.32
CA TYR A 110 28.81 5.92 2.46
C TYR A 110 27.98 6.31 3.68
N VAL A 111 28.00 7.59 4.07
CA VAL A 111 27.24 8.12 5.21
C VAL A 111 25.74 7.96 5.01
N THR A 112 25.22 8.18 3.80
CA THR A 112 23.79 7.99 3.50
C THR A 112 23.35 6.52 3.58
N MET A 113 24.27 5.57 3.41
CA MET A 113 24.00 4.13 3.50
C MET A 113 24.25 3.54 4.90
N MET A 114 24.85 4.29 5.83
CA MET A 114 25.26 3.75 7.13
C MET A 114 24.09 3.13 7.91
N ARG A 115 22.90 3.74 7.85
CA ARG A 115 21.68 3.20 8.49
C ARG A 115 21.25 1.85 7.93
N PHE A 116 21.42 1.61 6.64
CA PHE A 116 21.09 0.32 6.03
C PHE A 116 22.15 -0.74 6.34
N ASN A 117 23.42 -0.34 6.34
CA ASN A 117 24.55 -1.24 6.55
C ASN A 117 24.98 -1.36 8.02
N HIS A 118 24.22 -0.81 8.98
CA HIS A 118 24.64 -0.70 10.37
C HIS A 118 25.03 -2.06 10.96
N ASP A 119 24.22 -3.10 10.79
CA ASP A 119 24.51 -4.46 11.27
C ASP A 119 25.78 -5.04 10.67
N TRP A 120 25.95 -4.86 9.36
CA TRP A 120 27.12 -5.37 8.64
C TRP A 120 28.42 -4.64 9.01
N LEU A 121 28.31 -3.33 9.24
CA LEU A 121 29.36 -2.49 9.79
C LEU A 121 29.52 -2.72 11.32
N GLY A 122 28.59 -3.45 11.93
CA GLY A 122 28.30 -3.64 13.36
C GLY A 122 28.32 -2.33 14.16
N LEU A 123 27.67 -1.33 13.62
CA LEU A 123 27.28 -0.08 14.25
C LEU A 123 25.92 -0.27 14.95
N PRO A 124 25.61 0.55 15.97
CA PRO A 124 24.29 0.52 16.60
C PRO A 124 23.18 0.92 15.61
N ASP A 125 21.96 0.40 15.82
CA ASP A 125 20.76 0.70 15.02
C ASP A 125 20.49 2.22 14.95
N GLU A 126 20.67 2.90 16.08
CA GLU A 126 20.58 4.35 16.14
C GLU A 126 21.93 4.99 15.83
N LEU A 127 21.93 5.82 14.78
CA LEU A 127 23.10 6.54 14.32
C LEU A 127 22.95 8.07 14.46
N PRO A 128 22.89 8.61 15.69
CA PRO A 128 22.81 10.07 15.87
C PRO A 128 24.07 10.76 15.35
N GLY A 129 23.91 11.98 14.82
CA GLY A 129 25.00 12.81 14.35
C GLY A 129 25.44 12.51 12.91
N THR A 130 24.77 11.57 12.24
CA THR A 130 25.03 11.24 10.83
C THR A 130 24.77 12.46 9.93
N GLY A 131 23.75 13.27 10.25
CA GLY A 131 23.49 14.53 9.56
C GLY A 131 24.60 15.57 9.79
N ALA A 132 25.16 15.66 11.00
CA ALA A 132 26.29 16.55 11.26
C ALA A 132 27.54 16.15 10.46
N ILE A 133 27.80 14.85 10.32
CA ILE A 133 28.86 14.32 9.45
C ILE A 133 28.58 14.65 7.98
N ALA A 134 27.37 14.38 7.49
CA ALA A 134 26.98 14.72 6.12
C ALA A 134 27.15 16.21 5.83
N ARG A 135 26.77 17.09 6.78
CA ARG A 135 26.94 18.55 6.67
C ARG A 135 28.41 18.93 6.52
N ALA A 136 29.29 18.39 7.38
CA ALA A 136 30.72 18.67 7.31
C ALA A 136 31.35 18.21 5.98
N LEU A 137 30.91 17.07 5.44
CA LEU A 137 31.36 16.59 4.13
C LEU A 137 30.90 17.51 3.00
N ILE A 138 29.63 17.97 3.02
CA ILE A 138 29.09 18.91 2.03
C ILE A 138 29.81 20.26 2.11
N GLU A 139 30.04 20.79 3.31
CA GLU A 139 30.81 22.03 3.53
C GLU A 139 32.26 21.92 3.03
N ALA A 140 32.83 20.71 3.05
CA ALA A 140 34.14 20.40 2.47
C ALA A 140 34.11 20.11 0.95
N GLY A 141 32.93 20.20 0.31
CA GLY A 141 32.78 20.09 -1.15
C GLY A 141 32.25 18.75 -1.66
N ALA A 142 31.77 17.85 -0.80
CA ALA A 142 31.09 16.63 -1.25
C ALA A 142 29.88 16.98 -2.15
N PRO A 143 29.70 16.28 -3.28
CA PRO A 143 28.66 16.63 -4.25
C PRO A 143 27.27 16.30 -3.70
N VAL A 144 26.48 17.32 -3.36
CA VAL A 144 25.13 17.17 -2.78
C VAL A 144 24.17 16.34 -3.65
N ASN A 145 24.34 16.41 -4.97
CA ASN A 145 23.53 15.69 -5.96
C ASN A 145 24.22 14.44 -6.52
N GLY A 146 25.33 14.00 -5.93
CA GLY A 146 26.16 12.93 -6.46
C GLY A 146 26.91 13.32 -7.73
N ARG A 147 27.54 12.34 -8.37
CA ARG A 147 28.27 12.49 -9.63
C ARG A 147 27.44 12.02 -10.83
N PRO A 148 27.77 12.52 -12.04
CA PRO A 148 27.19 11.99 -13.26
C PRO A 148 27.46 10.48 -13.39
N GLY A 149 26.38 9.71 -13.55
CA GLY A 149 26.43 8.25 -13.69
C GLY A 149 26.19 7.47 -12.41
N ASP A 150 26.06 8.14 -11.27
CA ASP A 150 25.62 7.47 -10.03
C ASP A 150 24.19 6.95 -10.20
N PRO A 151 23.88 5.73 -9.71
CA PRO A 151 22.55 5.14 -9.87
C PRO A 151 21.47 5.87 -9.06
N GLU A 152 21.85 6.51 -7.96
CA GLU A 152 20.97 7.28 -7.08
C GLU A 152 21.72 8.53 -6.59
N THR A 153 20.99 9.62 -6.36
CA THR A 153 21.56 10.79 -5.67
C THR A 153 21.66 10.51 -4.16
N PRO A 154 22.52 11.22 -3.41
CA PRO A 154 22.57 11.10 -1.95
C PRO A 154 21.20 11.27 -1.28
N LEU A 155 20.33 12.12 -1.82
CA LEU A 155 18.98 12.33 -1.29
C LEU A 155 18.07 11.13 -1.55
N ILE A 156 18.16 10.50 -2.72
CA ILE A 156 17.42 9.27 -3.03
C ILE A 156 17.89 8.14 -2.10
N THR A 157 19.19 7.98 -1.91
CA THR A 157 19.76 6.96 -1.01
C THR A 157 19.31 7.17 0.43
N ALA A 158 19.35 8.41 0.95
CA ALA A 158 18.83 8.73 2.28
C ALA A 158 17.32 8.44 2.42
N ALA A 159 16.55 8.69 1.35
CA ALA A 159 15.12 8.38 1.31
C ALA A 159 14.79 6.89 1.26
N SER A 160 15.58 6.09 0.53
CA SER A 160 15.45 4.62 0.49
C SER A 160 15.69 3.98 1.86
N TYR A 161 16.63 4.53 2.63
CA TYR A 161 17.09 3.93 3.90
C TYR A 161 16.61 4.66 5.15
N GLY A 162 15.76 5.67 4.98
CA GLY A 162 15.05 6.32 6.07
C GLY A 162 15.89 7.23 6.94
N ASP A 163 16.99 7.81 6.44
CA ASP A 163 17.80 8.76 7.21
C ASP A 163 17.26 10.19 7.09
N ALA A 164 16.29 10.53 7.94
CA ALA A 164 15.67 11.85 7.95
C ALA A 164 16.62 12.99 8.36
N GLU A 165 17.63 12.70 9.19
CA GLU A 165 18.63 13.70 9.59
C GLU A 165 19.49 14.10 8.38
N VAL A 166 19.99 13.10 7.65
CA VAL A 166 20.79 13.32 6.42
C VAL A 166 19.93 13.92 5.32
N ALA A 167 18.70 13.44 5.11
CA ALA A 167 17.78 14.03 4.14
C ALA A 167 17.54 15.52 4.41
N GLY A 168 17.30 15.91 5.66
CA GLY A 168 17.13 17.33 6.02
C GLY A 168 18.36 18.19 5.75
N VAL A 169 19.56 17.63 5.95
CA VAL A 169 20.83 18.30 5.63
C VAL A 169 21.01 18.48 4.14
N LEU A 170 20.76 17.43 3.34
CA LEU A 170 20.85 17.47 1.88
C LEU A 170 19.87 18.49 1.27
N VAL A 171 18.62 18.48 1.74
CA VAL A 171 17.61 19.48 1.35
C VAL A 171 18.09 20.90 1.69
N SER A 172 18.60 21.11 2.90
CA SER A 172 19.12 22.42 3.33
C SER A 172 20.33 22.88 2.51
N ALA A 173 21.08 21.94 1.95
CA ALA A 173 22.22 22.17 1.08
C ALA A 173 21.85 22.35 -0.41
N GLY A 174 20.55 22.33 -0.75
CA GLY A 174 20.07 22.53 -2.12
C GLY A 174 20.11 21.27 -2.98
N ALA A 175 19.93 20.09 -2.38
CA ALA A 175 19.70 18.86 -3.14
C ALA A 175 18.49 19.01 -4.08
N ASP A 176 18.60 18.47 -5.29
CA ASP A 176 17.50 18.45 -6.25
C ASP A 176 16.44 17.42 -5.83
N LEU A 177 15.28 17.91 -5.40
CA LEU A 177 14.16 17.07 -4.96
C LEU A 177 13.55 16.24 -6.09
N GLU A 178 13.76 16.67 -7.34
CA GLU A 178 13.10 16.13 -8.53
C GLU A 178 14.07 15.30 -9.39
N ALA A 179 15.31 15.12 -8.91
CA ALA A 179 16.24 14.16 -9.49
C ALA A 179 15.64 12.75 -9.39
N VAL A 180 15.86 11.94 -10.44
CA VAL A 180 15.37 10.58 -10.53
C VAL A 180 16.51 9.58 -10.54
N SER A 181 16.27 8.42 -9.93
CA SER A 181 17.19 7.29 -9.96
C SER A 181 17.41 6.77 -11.38
N ALA A 182 18.54 6.11 -11.61
CA ALA A 182 18.85 5.49 -12.89
C ALA A 182 17.85 4.35 -13.21
N PRO A 183 17.60 4.04 -14.49
CA PRO A 183 16.68 2.98 -14.91
C PRO A 183 17.05 1.57 -14.43
N ASP A 184 18.32 1.36 -14.07
CA ASP A 184 18.88 0.11 -13.58
C ASP A 184 19.22 0.15 -12.07
N SER A 185 18.76 1.19 -11.37
CA SER A 185 18.90 1.28 -9.91
C SER A 185 18.13 0.15 -9.21
N GLY A 186 18.67 -0.34 -8.09
CA GLY A 186 18.08 -1.46 -7.34
C GLY A 186 16.82 -1.10 -6.52
N GLY A 187 16.52 0.19 -6.37
CA GLY A 187 15.38 0.72 -5.62
C GLY A 187 14.11 0.79 -6.45
N VAL A 188 13.60 2.00 -6.67
CA VAL A 188 12.45 2.28 -7.54
C VAL A 188 12.98 2.98 -8.80
N PRO A 189 13.16 2.26 -9.92
CA PRO A 189 13.80 2.84 -11.10
C PRO A 189 13.07 4.06 -11.65
N GLY A 190 13.81 5.11 -11.98
CA GLY A 190 13.27 6.34 -12.56
C GLY A 190 12.39 7.16 -11.62
N ALA A 191 12.56 6.98 -10.30
CA ALA A 191 11.73 7.63 -9.29
C ALA A 191 12.50 8.67 -8.47
N THR A 192 11.77 9.63 -7.91
CA THR A 192 12.32 10.68 -7.05
C THR A 192 12.51 10.20 -5.62
N ALA A 193 13.25 10.97 -4.82
CA ALA A 193 13.43 10.68 -3.39
C ALA A 193 12.08 10.56 -2.65
N LEU A 194 11.07 11.37 -3.03
CA LEU A 194 9.74 11.32 -2.41
C LEU A 194 9.06 9.97 -2.66
N VAL A 195 9.15 9.46 -3.88
CA VAL A 195 8.56 8.16 -4.26
C VAL A 195 9.29 7.01 -3.57
N HIS A 196 10.63 7.06 -3.49
CA HIS A 196 11.39 6.07 -2.71
C HIS A 196 10.96 6.05 -1.24
N ALA A 197 10.88 7.22 -0.59
CA ALA A 197 10.43 7.30 0.80
C ALA A 197 9.00 6.76 1.00
N ALA A 198 8.10 7.00 0.05
CA ALA A 198 6.73 6.49 0.08
C ALA A 198 6.67 4.97 -0.12
N VAL A 199 7.43 4.41 -1.06
CA VAL A 199 7.43 2.98 -1.36
C VAL A 199 8.04 2.15 -0.22
N PHE A 200 9.11 2.65 0.40
CA PHE A 200 9.81 1.96 1.47
C PHE A 200 9.26 2.25 2.87
N GLY A 201 8.20 3.05 3.02
CA GLY A 201 7.58 3.32 4.32
C GLY A 201 8.37 4.29 5.22
N MET A 202 9.26 5.09 4.63
CA MET A 202 10.18 6.01 5.31
C MET A 202 9.48 7.34 5.64
N THR A 203 8.53 7.27 6.56
CA THR A 203 7.58 8.35 6.90
C THR A 203 8.27 9.66 7.30
N GLU A 204 9.32 9.61 8.12
CA GLU A 204 10.03 10.82 8.57
C GLU A 204 10.77 11.52 7.42
N VAL A 205 11.41 10.77 6.51
CA VAL A 205 12.03 11.35 5.32
C VAL A 205 10.98 11.92 4.38
N LEU A 206 9.85 11.21 4.22
CA LEU A 206 8.73 11.68 3.42
C LEU A 206 8.22 13.03 3.92
N ASP A 207 8.05 13.20 5.24
CA ASP A 207 7.64 14.47 5.86
C ASP A 207 8.64 15.61 5.58
N VAL A 208 9.95 15.32 5.66
CA VAL A 208 11.02 16.28 5.32
C VAL A 208 10.90 16.74 3.86
N LEU A 209 10.71 15.80 2.91
CA LEU A 209 10.62 16.10 1.48
C LEU A 209 9.36 16.89 1.12
N VAL A 210 8.21 16.55 1.72
CA VAL A 210 6.96 17.30 1.54
C VAL A 210 7.09 18.71 2.10
N ALA A 211 7.67 18.87 3.30
CA ALA A 211 7.91 20.20 3.88
C ALA A 211 8.87 21.05 3.04
N ALA A 212 9.78 20.41 2.31
CA ALA A 212 10.69 21.05 1.36
C ALA A 212 10.04 21.41 0.01
N GLY A 213 8.80 20.99 -0.24
CA GLY A 213 8.06 21.28 -1.46
C GLY A 213 8.31 20.29 -2.61
N ALA A 214 8.73 19.06 -2.32
CA ALA A 214 8.81 18.00 -3.33
C ALA A 214 7.44 17.76 -3.98
N ARG A 215 7.41 17.54 -5.29
CA ARG A 215 6.13 17.41 -6.02
C ARG A 215 5.52 16.03 -5.84
N VAL A 216 4.21 16.01 -5.59
CA VAL A 216 3.40 14.80 -5.52
C VAL A 216 2.69 14.60 -6.86
N HIS A 217 2.91 13.45 -7.50
CA HIS A 217 2.44 13.17 -8.87
C HIS A 217 1.33 12.13 -8.99
N ASP A 218 1.04 11.39 -7.92
CA ASP A 218 0.02 10.35 -7.89
C ASP A 218 -0.68 10.29 -6.51
N LEU A 219 -1.83 9.60 -6.48
CA LEU A 219 -2.66 9.50 -5.28
C LEU A 219 -1.98 8.65 -4.20
N GLU A 220 -1.20 7.65 -4.59
CA GLU A 220 -0.48 6.75 -3.71
C GLU A 220 0.56 7.51 -2.86
N THR A 221 1.38 8.33 -3.51
CA THR A 221 2.37 9.22 -2.87
C THR A 221 1.67 10.32 -2.08
N ALA A 222 0.55 10.87 -2.57
CA ALA A 222 -0.27 11.84 -1.83
C ALA A 222 -0.80 11.26 -0.51
N ALA A 223 -1.28 10.01 -0.58
CA ALA A 223 -1.80 9.30 0.58
C ALA A 223 -0.69 8.94 1.58
N ALA A 224 0.51 8.61 1.10
CA ALA A 224 1.70 8.46 1.94
C ALA A 224 2.09 9.79 2.62
N ALA A 225 2.06 10.90 1.86
CA ALA A 225 2.37 12.25 2.33
C ALA A 225 1.34 12.77 3.35
N GLY A 226 0.14 12.20 3.38
CA GLY A 226 -0.90 12.56 4.34
C GLY A 226 -1.83 13.68 3.86
N ASP A 227 -1.74 14.10 2.60
CA ASP A 227 -2.63 15.10 2.00
C ASP A 227 -3.10 14.63 0.62
N ILE A 228 -4.39 14.34 0.53
CA ILE A 228 -5.07 13.93 -0.71
C ILE A 228 -6.06 14.99 -1.22
N ALA A 229 -6.07 16.20 -0.64
CA ALA A 229 -7.08 17.22 -0.94
C ALA A 229 -7.07 17.65 -2.43
N ALA A 230 -5.90 17.58 -3.08
CA ALA A 230 -5.76 17.89 -4.50
C ALA A 230 -6.34 16.79 -5.42
N TRP A 231 -6.75 15.64 -4.87
CA TRP A 231 -7.13 14.44 -5.62
C TRP A 231 -8.64 14.19 -5.54
N PRO A 232 -9.40 14.39 -6.64
CA PRO A 232 -10.83 14.14 -6.65
C PRO A 232 -11.12 12.63 -6.61
N LEU A 233 -11.27 12.06 -5.41
CA LEU A 233 -11.39 10.61 -5.18
C LEU A 233 -12.50 9.94 -6.01
N ALA A 234 -13.59 10.65 -6.30
CA ALA A 234 -14.68 10.15 -7.16
C ALA A 234 -14.26 9.88 -8.61
N ARG A 235 -13.19 10.53 -9.09
CA ARG A 235 -12.60 10.34 -10.43
C ARG A 235 -11.48 9.30 -10.42
N CYS A 236 -10.95 8.94 -9.25
CA CYS A 236 -9.94 7.90 -9.11
C CYS A 236 -10.58 6.52 -9.28
N THR A 237 -9.81 5.57 -9.81
CA THR A 237 -10.28 4.18 -9.90
C THR A 237 -10.32 3.54 -8.51
N PRO A 238 -11.20 2.54 -8.28
CA PRO A 238 -11.20 1.81 -7.02
C PRO A 238 -9.83 1.20 -6.66
N GLN A 239 -9.07 0.74 -7.66
CA GLN A 239 -7.74 0.17 -7.46
C GLN A 239 -6.68 1.22 -7.05
N SER A 240 -6.70 2.42 -7.64
CA SER A 240 -5.80 3.50 -7.20
C SER A 240 -6.13 3.95 -5.77
N ARG A 241 -7.42 4.08 -5.42
CA ARG A 241 -7.81 4.38 -4.03
C ARG A 241 -7.41 3.26 -3.06
N LEU A 242 -7.47 2.00 -3.49
CA LEU A 242 -7.06 0.86 -2.67
C LEU A 242 -5.54 0.85 -2.42
N ARG A 243 -4.72 1.11 -3.44
CA ARG A 243 -3.27 1.28 -3.26
C ARG A 243 -2.97 2.47 -2.37
N ALA A 244 -3.63 3.61 -2.59
CA ALA A 244 -3.51 4.78 -1.72
C ALA A 244 -3.86 4.48 -0.26
N LEU A 245 -4.90 3.67 -0.01
CA LEU A 245 -5.26 3.23 1.34
C LEU A 245 -4.17 2.35 1.95
N THR A 246 -3.53 1.50 1.14
CA THR A 246 -2.38 0.70 1.57
C THR A 246 -1.16 1.58 1.92
N PHE A 247 -0.85 2.61 1.13
CA PHE A 247 0.22 3.57 1.44
C PHE A 247 -0.11 4.40 2.69
N ALA A 248 -1.34 4.92 2.83
CA ALA A 248 -1.78 5.63 4.03
C ALA A 248 -1.69 4.76 5.29
N ALA A 249 -2.04 3.47 5.17
CA ALA A 249 -1.92 2.49 6.24
C ALA A 249 -0.47 2.22 6.63
N ASP A 250 0.44 2.14 5.65
CA ASP A 250 1.87 1.97 5.87
C ASP A 250 2.48 3.20 6.56
N HIS A 251 2.06 4.41 6.18
CA HIS A 251 2.57 5.67 6.73
C HIS A 251 1.77 6.19 7.94
N GLN A 252 0.81 5.42 8.46
CA GLN A 252 -0.08 5.83 9.57
C GLN A 252 -0.78 7.18 9.35
N ARG A 253 -1.17 7.50 8.12
CA ARG A 253 -1.93 8.72 7.79
C ARG A 253 -3.42 8.51 8.07
N LEU A 254 -3.79 8.63 9.35
CA LEU A 254 -5.11 8.21 9.84
C LEU A 254 -6.27 8.97 9.20
N ASP A 255 -6.12 10.27 8.95
CA ASP A 255 -7.17 11.08 8.34
C ASP A 255 -7.37 10.71 6.86
N VAL A 256 -6.28 10.46 6.14
CA VAL A 256 -6.32 9.92 4.77
C VAL A 256 -6.99 8.54 4.72
N ILE A 257 -6.73 7.67 5.71
CA ILE A 257 -7.43 6.38 5.83
C ILE A 257 -8.95 6.61 5.93
N ASP A 258 -9.38 7.54 6.78
CA ASP A 258 -10.80 7.85 6.98
C ASP A 258 -11.45 8.40 5.70
N GLU A 259 -10.79 9.34 5.02
CA GLU A 259 -11.26 9.94 3.78
C GLU A 259 -11.39 8.91 2.65
N LEU A 260 -10.39 8.04 2.46
CA LEU A 260 -10.42 6.99 1.45
C LEU A 260 -11.52 5.97 1.74
N VAL A 261 -11.73 5.56 2.99
CA VAL A 261 -12.81 4.65 3.36
C VAL A 261 -14.18 5.32 3.16
N ALA A 262 -14.34 6.59 3.55
CA ALA A 262 -15.56 7.36 3.35
C ALA A 262 -15.91 7.50 1.85
N ALA A 263 -14.91 7.54 0.97
CA ALA A 263 -15.07 7.51 -0.48
C ALA A 263 -15.42 6.11 -1.06
N GLY A 264 -15.74 5.13 -0.21
CA GLY A 264 -16.17 3.79 -0.63
C GLY A 264 -15.03 2.90 -1.13
N THR A 265 -13.80 3.12 -0.65
CA THR A 265 -12.66 2.26 -1.00
C THR A 265 -12.83 0.86 -0.39
N PRO A 266 -12.64 -0.22 -1.17
CA PRO A 266 -12.91 -1.58 -0.69
C PRO A 266 -11.83 -2.08 0.28
N ILE A 267 -11.97 -1.77 1.57
CA ILE A 267 -10.99 -2.02 2.64
C ILE A 267 -10.50 -3.48 2.79
N ASN A 268 -11.26 -4.45 2.28
CA ASN A 268 -10.98 -5.89 2.37
C ASN A 268 -10.61 -6.53 1.02
N GLU A 269 -10.38 -5.72 -0.01
CA GLU A 269 -9.85 -6.21 -1.28
C GLU A 269 -8.33 -6.07 -1.30
N ALA A 270 -7.67 -6.95 -2.05
CA ALA A 270 -6.25 -6.83 -2.35
C ALA A 270 -6.06 -6.00 -3.60
N ASP A 271 -5.02 -5.17 -3.65
CA ASP A 271 -4.69 -4.46 -4.88
C ASP A 271 -4.25 -5.46 -5.97
N ALA A 272 -4.57 -5.16 -7.22
CA ALA A 272 -4.32 -6.07 -8.33
C ALA A 272 -2.85 -6.17 -8.75
N GLU A 273 -2.00 -5.24 -8.30
CA GLU A 273 -0.62 -5.08 -8.77
C GLU A 273 0.36 -5.88 -7.89
N TRP A 274 0.20 -5.80 -6.58
CA TRP A 274 1.05 -6.45 -5.58
C TRP A 274 0.30 -7.40 -4.64
N GLY A 275 -1.03 -7.43 -4.70
CA GLY A 275 -1.84 -8.27 -3.82
C GLY A 275 -1.82 -7.82 -2.35
N ARG A 276 -1.44 -6.57 -2.07
CA ARG A 276 -1.38 -6.01 -0.72
C ARG A 276 -2.79 -5.70 -0.23
N LEU A 277 -2.96 -5.88 1.08
CA LEU A 277 -4.14 -5.44 1.81
C LEU A 277 -3.75 -4.36 2.82
N PRO A 278 -4.61 -3.36 3.08
CA PRO A 278 -4.30 -2.31 4.04
C PRO A 278 -4.00 -2.83 5.44
N LEU A 279 -4.82 -3.76 5.95
CA LEU A 279 -4.65 -4.30 7.30
C LEU A 279 -3.38 -5.15 7.43
N HIS A 280 -3.08 -5.99 6.42
CA HIS A 280 -1.86 -6.81 6.41
C HIS A 280 -0.60 -5.96 6.29
N THR A 281 -0.63 -4.90 5.48
CA THR A 281 0.47 -3.95 5.34
C THR A 281 0.73 -3.23 6.67
N ALA A 282 -0.31 -2.62 7.25
CA ALA A 282 -0.17 -1.96 8.55
C ALA A 282 0.31 -2.92 9.64
N ALA A 283 -0.17 -4.17 9.64
CA ALA A 283 0.26 -5.15 10.63
C ALA A 283 1.72 -5.57 10.43
N GLY A 284 2.11 -5.92 9.19
CA GLY A 284 3.45 -6.38 8.84
C GLY A 284 4.54 -5.33 8.97
N ASN A 285 4.18 -4.04 8.96
CA ASN A 285 5.10 -2.91 9.16
C ASN A 285 4.99 -2.29 10.57
N GLY A 286 4.27 -2.95 11.49
CA GLY A 286 4.18 -2.51 12.89
C GLY A 286 3.50 -1.14 13.06
N ARG A 287 2.35 -0.92 12.40
CA ARG A 287 1.61 0.36 12.39
C ARG A 287 0.35 0.30 13.27
N PRO A 288 0.48 0.41 14.61
CA PRO A 288 -0.61 0.14 15.56
C PRO A 288 -1.84 1.02 15.37
N GLU A 289 -1.65 2.32 15.08
CA GLU A 289 -2.79 3.24 14.99
C GLU A 289 -3.52 3.10 13.65
N ALA A 290 -2.80 2.77 12.57
CA ALA A 290 -3.42 2.38 11.31
C ALA A 290 -4.22 1.08 11.45
N VAL A 291 -3.67 0.05 12.11
CA VAL A 291 -4.39 -1.21 12.41
C VAL A 291 -5.68 -0.93 13.18
N ARG A 292 -5.60 -0.14 14.26
CA ARG A 292 -6.77 0.26 15.03
C ARG A 292 -7.82 0.96 14.16
N ARG A 293 -7.39 1.90 13.32
CA ARG A 293 -8.30 2.67 12.46
C ARG A 293 -8.97 1.78 11.42
N LEU A 294 -8.22 0.93 10.75
CA LEU A 294 -8.74 -0.02 9.75
C LEU A 294 -9.75 -0.99 10.36
N LEU A 295 -9.47 -1.53 11.56
CA LEU A 295 -10.41 -2.42 12.26
C LEU A 295 -11.73 -1.70 12.62
N ARG A 296 -11.67 -0.43 13.03
CA ARG A 296 -12.88 0.40 13.27
C ARG A 296 -13.72 0.58 12.00
N HIS A 297 -13.05 0.67 10.85
CA HIS A 297 -13.69 0.74 9.53
C HIS A 297 -14.14 -0.61 8.96
N GLY A 298 -14.00 -1.69 9.71
CA GLY A 298 -14.48 -3.01 9.32
C GLY A 298 -13.50 -3.83 8.47
N ALA A 299 -12.20 -3.53 8.55
CA ALA A 299 -11.18 -4.44 8.04
C ALA A 299 -11.31 -5.82 8.72
N ASP A 300 -11.18 -6.88 7.94
CA ASP A 300 -11.41 -8.26 8.35
C ASP A 300 -10.12 -8.88 8.90
N PRO A 301 -10.00 -9.11 10.22
CA PRO A 301 -8.79 -9.65 10.83
C PRO A 301 -8.54 -11.13 10.52
N ASP A 302 -9.54 -11.85 9.98
CA ASP A 302 -9.43 -13.26 9.59
C ASP A 302 -9.11 -13.44 8.10
N LEU A 303 -9.09 -12.35 7.32
CA LEU A 303 -8.80 -12.40 5.90
C LEU A 303 -7.37 -12.88 5.67
N ARG A 304 -7.22 -13.84 4.75
CA ARG A 304 -5.92 -14.36 4.35
C ARG A 304 -5.46 -13.67 3.08
N ASP A 305 -4.24 -13.15 3.10
CA ASP A 305 -3.66 -12.50 1.93
C ASP A 305 -3.53 -13.49 0.76
N PRO A 306 -3.59 -13.03 -0.50
CA PRO A 306 -3.56 -13.91 -1.66
C PRO A 306 -2.19 -14.56 -1.90
N VAL A 307 -1.09 -13.98 -1.40
CA VAL A 307 0.29 -14.39 -1.71
C VAL A 307 0.77 -15.48 -0.75
N HIS A 308 0.76 -15.20 0.55
CA HIS A 308 1.27 -16.05 1.61
C HIS A 308 0.17 -16.78 2.38
N ARG A 309 -1.12 -16.48 2.11
CA ARG A 309 -2.28 -17.09 2.76
C ARG A 309 -2.30 -16.88 4.27
N ARG A 310 -1.78 -15.75 4.75
CA ARG A 310 -1.63 -15.38 6.17
C ARG A 310 -2.69 -14.36 6.59
N THR A 311 -3.13 -14.44 7.84
CA THR A 311 -3.90 -13.35 8.45
C THR A 311 -2.97 -12.18 8.81
N ALA A 312 -3.53 -10.99 9.04
CA ALA A 312 -2.75 -9.83 9.48
C ALA A 312 -1.94 -10.13 10.77
N LEU A 313 -2.52 -10.90 11.71
CA LEU A 313 -1.82 -11.35 12.92
C LEU A 313 -0.60 -12.21 12.59
N GLN A 314 -0.75 -13.16 11.66
CA GLN A 314 0.35 -14.04 11.26
C GLN A 314 1.48 -13.26 10.56
N THR A 315 1.16 -12.18 9.84
CA THR A 315 2.16 -11.32 9.19
C THR A 315 3.01 -10.56 10.22
N CYS A 316 2.42 -10.14 11.35
CA CYS A 316 3.13 -9.38 12.39
C CYS A 316 3.71 -10.26 13.52
N GLU A 317 3.76 -11.59 13.36
CA GLU A 317 4.32 -12.53 14.35
C GLU A 317 5.51 -13.32 13.76
N PRO A 318 6.50 -13.73 14.59
CA PRO A 318 7.56 -14.64 14.15
C PRO A 318 7.00 -15.95 13.58
N PRO A 319 7.64 -16.57 12.56
CA PRO A 319 8.93 -16.20 11.95
C PRO A 319 8.82 -15.18 10.80
N ASN A 320 7.67 -14.54 10.61
CA ASN A 320 7.41 -13.73 9.41
C ASN A 320 7.93 -12.30 9.50
N ARG A 321 8.59 -11.95 10.61
CA ARG A 321 9.18 -10.65 10.91
C ARG A 321 10.37 -10.82 11.87
N PRO A 322 11.16 -9.76 12.15
CA PRO A 322 12.23 -9.79 13.14
C PRO A 322 11.72 -10.16 14.55
N ALA A 323 12.56 -10.86 15.33
CA ALA A 323 12.18 -11.50 16.59
C ALA A 323 11.70 -10.51 17.68
N HIS A 324 12.08 -9.23 17.61
CA HIS A 324 11.72 -8.22 18.61
C HIS A 324 11.42 -6.86 17.96
N SER A 325 10.19 -6.39 18.06
CA SER A 325 9.80 -5.04 17.65
C SER A 325 8.58 -4.61 18.48
N PRO A 326 8.72 -3.63 19.39
CA PRO A 326 7.64 -3.21 20.27
C PRO A 326 6.35 -2.82 19.52
N ALA A 327 6.49 -2.18 18.36
CA ALA A 327 5.37 -1.79 17.52
C ALA A 327 4.59 -3.00 16.97
N HIS A 328 5.30 -4.04 16.55
CA HIS A 328 4.67 -5.30 16.12
C HIS A 328 4.04 -6.06 17.29
N ASP A 329 4.65 -6.04 18.47
CA ASP A 329 4.09 -6.66 19.67
C ASP A 329 2.77 -5.97 20.06
N GLN A 330 2.72 -4.64 19.95
CA GLN A 330 1.51 -3.86 20.15
C GLN A 330 0.42 -4.21 19.12
N VAL A 331 0.78 -4.28 17.83
CA VAL A 331 -0.13 -4.72 16.76
C VAL A 331 -0.67 -6.12 17.03
N ALA A 332 0.19 -7.07 17.39
CA ALA A 332 -0.21 -8.45 17.68
C ALA A 332 -1.17 -8.49 18.89
N ALA A 333 -0.92 -7.68 19.92
CA ALA A 333 -1.83 -7.55 21.06
C ALA A 333 -3.22 -7.00 20.66
N MET A 334 -3.30 -6.13 19.65
CA MET A 334 -4.58 -5.66 19.10
C MET A 334 -5.31 -6.72 18.27
N LEU A 335 -4.56 -7.53 17.49
CA LEU A 335 -5.14 -8.49 16.55
C LEU A 335 -5.51 -9.83 17.20
N ARG A 336 -4.73 -10.35 18.16
CA ARG A 336 -5.03 -11.60 18.89
C ARG A 336 -6.47 -11.73 19.41
N PRO A 337 -7.08 -10.71 20.06
CA PRO A 337 -8.45 -10.83 20.57
C PRO A 337 -9.53 -10.74 19.47
N VAL A 338 -9.18 -10.45 18.22
CA VAL A 338 -10.14 -10.29 17.12
C VAL A 338 -9.90 -11.25 15.95
N THR A 339 -8.73 -11.90 15.89
CA THR A 339 -8.38 -12.92 14.90
C THR A 339 -8.62 -14.33 15.47
N GLY A 340 -9.27 -15.21 14.73
CA GLY A 340 -9.46 -16.62 15.11
C GLY A 340 -10.41 -16.83 16.30
N VAL A 341 -10.86 -15.76 16.97
CA VAL A 341 -12.02 -15.82 17.85
C VAL A 341 -13.17 -16.34 17.01
N SER A 342 -13.77 -17.44 17.44
CA SER A 342 -15.05 -17.89 16.91
C SER A 342 -16.11 -16.83 17.18
N ARG A 343 -16.11 -15.76 16.38
CA ARG A 343 -17.37 -15.31 15.80
C ARG A 343 -17.95 -16.56 15.16
N PRO A 344 -19.23 -16.91 15.41
CA PRO A 344 -19.83 -18.13 14.90
C PRO A 344 -19.36 -18.29 13.46
N ARG A 345 -18.74 -19.46 13.17
CA ARG A 345 -18.13 -19.82 11.87
C ARG A 345 -18.81 -18.97 10.81
N ARG A 346 -18.06 -18.23 9.97
CA ARG A 346 -18.59 -17.79 8.66
C ARG A 346 -18.99 -19.06 7.91
N SER A 347 -20.13 -19.60 8.30
CA SER A 347 -20.87 -20.66 7.68
C SER A 347 -21.10 -20.12 6.29
N ARG A 348 -20.79 -20.96 5.30
CA ARG A 348 -21.38 -20.95 3.97
C ARG A 348 -22.39 -19.80 3.80
N ALA A 349 -21.88 -18.61 3.41
CA ALA A 349 -22.50 -17.30 3.61
C ALA A 349 -23.96 -17.36 4.06
N GLU A 350 -24.23 -17.13 5.36
CA GLU A 350 -25.60 -17.27 5.85
C GLU A 350 -26.56 -16.46 4.96
N PRO A 351 -27.66 -17.09 4.54
CA PRO A 351 -28.71 -16.42 3.82
C PRO A 351 -29.19 -15.21 4.65
N ALA A 352 -28.85 -14.01 4.21
CA ALA A 352 -29.32 -12.79 4.88
C ALA A 352 -30.74 -12.52 4.39
N GLY A 353 -31.71 -12.50 5.30
CA GLY A 353 -33.05 -12.04 5.00
C GLY A 353 -33.01 -10.59 4.54
N ILE A 354 -33.57 -10.31 3.37
CA ILE A 354 -33.74 -8.94 2.86
C ILE A 354 -35.20 -8.73 2.47
N GLN A 355 -35.70 -7.52 2.70
CA GLN A 355 -36.98 -7.06 2.18
C GLN A 355 -36.75 -6.21 0.94
N ILE A 356 -37.33 -6.64 -0.19
CA ILE A 356 -37.34 -5.86 -1.42
C ILE A 356 -38.64 -5.07 -1.47
N ARG A 357 -38.55 -3.75 -1.36
CA ARG A 357 -39.69 -2.84 -1.48
C ARG A 357 -39.71 -2.22 -2.87
N ILE A 358 -40.79 -2.46 -3.59
CA ILE A 358 -41.03 -1.90 -4.93
C ILE A 358 -42.03 -0.77 -4.78
N GLU A 359 -41.63 0.44 -5.14
CA GLU A 359 -42.47 1.66 -5.12
C GLU A 359 -42.73 2.08 -6.58
N ALA A 360 -43.95 1.81 -7.03
CA ALA A 360 -44.38 2.07 -8.39
C ALA A 360 -45.31 3.28 -8.48
N SER A 361 -45.15 4.05 -9.55
CA SER A 361 -45.98 5.19 -9.91
C SER A 361 -46.40 5.09 -11.38
N ASP A 362 -47.31 5.96 -11.81
CA ASP A 362 -47.73 6.08 -13.22
C ASP A 362 -48.21 4.74 -13.81
N LEU A 363 -49.39 4.31 -13.34
CA LEU A 363 -50.02 3.06 -13.76
C LEU A 363 -50.84 3.26 -15.06
N PRO A 364 -51.02 2.22 -15.89
CA PRO A 364 -51.52 2.34 -17.26
C PRO A 364 -53.03 2.60 -17.40
N GLY A 365 -53.74 2.85 -16.30
CA GLY A 365 -55.19 2.97 -16.28
C GLY A 365 -55.92 1.62 -16.31
N ARG A 366 -57.26 1.68 -16.33
CA ARG A 366 -58.15 0.51 -16.20
C ARG A 366 -58.47 -0.17 -17.52
N GLU A 367 -58.13 0.48 -18.62
CA GLU A 367 -58.44 0.02 -19.96
C GLU A 367 -57.23 0.19 -20.87
N TRP A 368 -56.90 -0.83 -21.65
CA TRP A 368 -55.79 -0.80 -22.59
C TRP A 368 -56.06 -1.75 -23.76
N ALA A 369 -55.85 -1.27 -24.99
CA ALA A 369 -55.94 -2.06 -26.21
C ALA A 369 -54.53 -2.28 -26.79
N PRO A 370 -54.11 -3.53 -27.06
CA PRO A 370 -52.80 -3.81 -27.67
C PRO A 370 -52.66 -3.24 -29.07
N THR A 371 -53.73 -3.31 -29.84
CA THR A 371 -53.87 -2.80 -31.20
C THR A 371 -55.32 -2.32 -31.40
N PRO A 372 -55.59 -1.42 -32.38
CA PRO A 372 -56.94 -0.94 -32.65
C PRO A 372 -57.96 -2.04 -32.99
N ASP A 373 -57.49 -3.16 -33.54
CA ASP A 373 -58.33 -4.26 -34.01
C ASP A 373 -58.59 -5.34 -32.94
N MET A 374 -57.99 -5.21 -31.75
CA MET A 374 -58.14 -6.17 -30.65
C MET A 374 -59.09 -5.61 -29.57
N PRO A 375 -59.95 -6.44 -28.96
CA PRO A 375 -60.81 -5.98 -27.88
C PRO A 375 -59.96 -5.44 -26.71
N PRO A 376 -60.35 -4.29 -26.11
CA PRO A 376 -59.58 -3.71 -25.02
C PRO A 376 -59.67 -4.60 -23.78
N TYR A 377 -58.54 -4.74 -23.09
CA TYR A 377 -58.54 -5.24 -21.72
C TYR A 377 -59.21 -4.19 -20.83
N ARG A 378 -60.14 -4.63 -19.98
CA ARG A 378 -60.83 -3.79 -18.99
C ARG A 378 -60.62 -4.35 -17.59
N ASN A 379 -60.78 -3.51 -16.58
CA ASN A 379 -60.54 -3.90 -15.18
C ASN A 379 -59.08 -4.35 -14.94
N ILE A 380 -58.14 -3.61 -15.53
CA ILE A 380 -56.70 -3.92 -15.47
C ILE A 380 -56.18 -3.75 -14.04
N HIS A 381 -55.33 -4.70 -13.63
CA HIS A 381 -54.55 -4.67 -12.41
C HIS A 381 -53.11 -5.13 -12.66
N VAL A 382 -52.21 -4.76 -11.75
CA VAL A 382 -50.84 -5.27 -11.67
C VAL A 382 -50.58 -5.95 -10.34
N GLY A 383 -49.82 -7.03 -10.37
CA GLY A 383 -49.25 -7.63 -9.16
C GLY A 383 -47.90 -8.27 -9.43
N ILE A 384 -47.33 -8.86 -8.37
CA ILE A 384 -46.05 -9.57 -8.45
C ILE A 384 -46.29 -11.05 -8.72
N GLN A 385 -45.72 -11.58 -9.80
CA GLN A 385 -45.91 -12.98 -10.14
C GLN A 385 -45.11 -13.90 -9.20
N GLN A 386 -45.83 -14.84 -8.59
CA GLN A 386 -45.23 -15.88 -7.77
C GLN A 386 -44.68 -17.02 -8.64
N ARG A 387 -43.53 -17.59 -8.25
CA ARG A 387 -42.88 -18.66 -9.03
C ARG A 387 -43.70 -19.96 -9.07
N GLN A 388 -44.40 -20.28 -7.99
CA GLN A 388 -45.19 -21.53 -7.89
C GLN A 388 -46.66 -21.36 -8.34
N ARG A 389 -47.19 -20.12 -8.33
CA ARG A 389 -48.57 -19.82 -8.67
C ARG A 389 -48.64 -18.63 -9.64
N PRO A 390 -48.31 -18.82 -10.92
CA PRO A 390 -48.19 -17.73 -11.88
C PRO A 390 -49.52 -17.01 -12.17
N ASN A 391 -50.67 -17.66 -11.94
CA ASN A 391 -52.01 -17.10 -12.15
C ASN A 391 -52.59 -16.43 -10.89
N GLU A 392 -51.88 -16.48 -9.76
CA GLU A 392 -52.26 -15.83 -8.50
C GLU A 392 -51.18 -14.78 -8.14
N PRO A 393 -51.11 -13.65 -8.87
CA PRO A 393 -50.17 -12.59 -8.55
C PRO A 393 -50.42 -12.04 -7.15
N LEU A 394 -49.34 -11.71 -6.44
CA LEU A 394 -49.38 -11.13 -5.11
C LEU A 394 -49.80 -9.65 -5.17
N ASP A 395 -50.68 -9.27 -4.24
CA ASP A 395 -51.18 -7.92 -3.98
C ASP A 395 -51.51 -7.14 -5.26
N LEU A 396 -52.67 -7.45 -5.84
CA LEU A 396 -53.17 -6.76 -7.04
C LEU A 396 -53.50 -5.31 -6.74
N HIS A 397 -52.93 -4.39 -7.51
CA HIS A 397 -53.26 -2.97 -7.52
C HIS A 397 -54.04 -2.61 -8.78
N PRO A 398 -55.16 -1.87 -8.67
CA PRO A 398 -55.89 -1.35 -9.83
C PRO A 398 -54.99 -0.50 -10.73
N GLY A 399 -55.16 -0.61 -12.05
CA GLY A 399 -54.36 0.15 -13.02
C GLY A 399 -54.55 1.67 -12.96
N ASP A 400 -55.57 2.18 -12.27
CA ASP A 400 -55.79 3.60 -11.98
C ASP A 400 -55.36 4.03 -10.57
N ALA A 401 -54.74 3.14 -9.78
CA ALA A 401 -54.20 3.52 -8.49
C ALA A 401 -53.08 4.57 -8.66
N ALA A 402 -53.03 5.56 -7.77
CA ALA A 402 -52.02 6.62 -7.82
C ALA A 402 -50.59 6.07 -7.67
N THR A 403 -50.44 5.01 -6.87
CA THR A 403 -49.18 4.30 -6.62
C THR A 403 -49.46 2.83 -6.34
N ALA A 404 -48.49 1.96 -6.61
CA ALA A 404 -48.51 0.58 -6.14
C ALA A 404 -47.25 0.30 -5.31
N THR A 405 -47.39 -0.45 -4.21
CA THR A 405 -46.26 -0.83 -3.37
C THR A 405 -46.31 -2.30 -3.03
N TRP A 406 -45.17 -2.97 -3.17
CA TRP A 406 -44.99 -4.37 -2.78
C TRP A 406 -43.78 -4.51 -1.85
N THR A 407 -43.88 -5.39 -0.86
CA THR A 407 -42.74 -5.77 -0.01
C THR A 407 -42.54 -7.27 -0.07
N LEU A 408 -41.40 -7.69 -0.61
CA LEU A 408 -41.09 -9.08 -0.88
C LEU A 408 -39.97 -9.55 0.04
N ASN A 409 -40.22 -10.63 0.78
CA ASN A 409 -39.17 -11.30 1.52
C ASN A 409 -38.29 -12.09 0.54
N ALA A 410 -36.99 -11.85 0.62
CA ALA A 410 -35.98 -12.53 -0.16
C ALA A 410 -34.75 -12.81 0.69
N THR A 411 -33.78 -13.48 0.08
CA THR A 411 -32.59 -13.97 0.73
C THR A 411 -31.39 -13.63 -0.13
N ALA A 412 -30.46 -12.83 0.41
CA ALA A 412 -29.19 -12.53 -0.22
C ALA A 412 -28.14 -13.55 0.21
N VAL A 413 -27.62 -14.31 -0.77
CA VAL A 413 -26.59 -15.33 -0.58
C VAL A 413 -25.30 -14.86 -1.24
N SER A 414 -24.15 -14.88 -0.54
CA SER A 414 -22.88 -14.51 -1.18
C SER A 414 -22.42 -15.65 -2.06
N SER A 415 -21.93 -15.33 -3.26
CA SER A 415 -21.18 -16.22 -4.12
C SER A 415 -19.85 -15.57 -4.51
N PRO A 416 -18.89 -16.35 -5.04
CA PRO A 416 -17.65 -15.81 -5.60
C PRO A 416 -17.87 -14.79 -6.74
N THR A 417 -19.05 -14.81 -7.37
CA THR A 417 -19.43 -13.95 -8.51
C THR A 417 -20.31 -12.76 -8.12
N GLY A 418 -20.58 -12.55 -6.82
CA GLY A 418 -21.42 -11.46 -6.33
C GLY A 418 -22.47 -11.89 -5.31
N ILE A 419 -23.55 -11.13 -5.17
CA ILE A 419 -24.67 -11.46 -4.26
C ILE A 419 -25.82 -12.04 -5.08
N ASP A 420 -26.19 -13.30 -4.80
CA ASP A 420 -27.32 -13.98 -5.42
C ASP A 420 -28.57 -13.81 -4.56
N ILE A 421 -29.59 -13.12 -5.09
CA ILE A 421 -30.89 -12.94 -4.42
C ILE A 421 -31.81 -14.11 -4.78
N LYS A 422 -32.41 -14.73 -3.76
CA LYS A 422 -33.35 -15.84 -3.89
C LYS A 422 -34.65 -15.54 -3.13
N GLY A 423 -35.76 -16.08 -3.61
CA GLY A 423 -37.05 -15.94 -2.93
C GLY A 423 -38.20 -16.49 -3.78
N PRO A 424 -39.41 -16.62 -3.21
CA PRO A 424 -40.57 -17.14 -3.92
C PRO A 424 -41.03 -16.27 -5.10
N HIS A 425 -40.67 -14.98 -5.09
CA HIS A 425 -40.98 -14.00 -6.13
C HIS A 425 -39.79 -13.70 -7.07
N ILE A 426 -38.66 -14.38 -6.86
CA ILE A 426 -37.42 -14.15 -7.60
C ILE A 426 -37.22 -15.26 -8.65
N HIS A 427 -37.04 -14.84 -9.90
CA HIS A 427 -36.94 -15.68 -11.08
C HIS A 427 -35.54 -15.58 -11.70
N GLY A 428 -35.23 -16.47 -12.66
CA GLY A 428 -33.95 -16.48 -13.38
C GLY A 428 -32.85 -17.28 -12.68
N THR A 429 -31.67 -17.38 -13.32
CA THR A 429 -30.47 -18.05 -12.78
C THR A 429 -29.61 -17.06 -11.98
N PRO A 430 -28.65 -17.52 -11.15
CA PRO A 430 -27.69 -16.63 -10.51
C PRO A 430 -27.02 -15.68 -11.52
N GLY A 431 -26.88 -14.40 -11.16
CA GLY A 431 -26.36 -13.34 -12.04
C GLY A 431 -27.34 -12.82 -13.11
N LYS A 432 -28.54 -13.42 -13.23
CA LYS A 432 -29.63 -12.96 -14.12
C LYS A 432 -30.98 -13.01 -13.38
N ARG A 433 -30.97 -12.64 -12.09
CA ARG A 433 -32.16 -12.66 -11.23
C ARG A 433 -33.10 -11.52 -11.58
N PHE A 434 -34.40 -11.74 -11.48
CA PHE A 434 -35.41 -10.71 -11.76
C PHE A 434 -36.75 -10.99 -11.07
N ILE A 435 -37.62 -9.98 -11.01
CA ILE A 435 -39.00 -10.05 -10.50
C ILE A 435 -39.95 -9.80 -11.66
N TYR A 436 -41.06 -10.55 -11.74
CA TYR A 436 -42.09 -10.33 -12.75
C TYR A 436 -43.16 -9.37 -12.22
N LEU A 437 -43.29 -8.25 -12.92
CA LEU A 437 -44.46 -7.36 -12.84
C LEU A 437 -45.47 -7.87 -13.86
N THR A 438 -46.69 -8.21 -13.43
CA THR A 438 -47.65 -8.89 -14.30
C THR A 438 -48.98 -8.13 -14.34
N TRP A 439 -49.41 -7.83 -15.56
CA TRP A 439 -50.67 -7.16 -15.88
C TRP A 439 -51.72 -8.18 -16.28
N GLY A 440 -52.94 -7.99 -15.78
CA GLY A 440 -54.07 -8.83 -16.13
C GLY A 440 -55.41 -8.14 -15.88
N THR A 441 -56.46 -8.78 -16.39
CA THR A 441 -57.84 -8.38 -16.12
C THR A 441 -58.36 -9.19 -14.94
N VAL A 442 -59.15 -8.54 -14.09
CA VAL A 442 -59.88 -9.22 -13.01
C VAL A 442 -61.34 -9.32 -13.44
N ASP A 443 -61.96 -10.49 -13.34
CA ASP A 443 -63.39 -10.63 -13.67
C ASP A 443 -64.29 -10.33 -12.46
N HIS A 444 -65.61 -10.46 -12.64
CA HIS A 444 -66.60 -10.22 -11.60
C HIS A 444 -66.52 -11.20 -10.43
N THR A 445 -65.86 -12.35 -10.61
CA THR A 445 -65.61 -13.34 -9.55
C THR A 445 -64.31 -13.08 -8.80
N GLY A 446 -63.52 -12.09 -9.24
CA GLY A 446 -62.20 -11.79 -8.70
C GLY A 446 -61.08 -12.62 -9.33
N ALA A 447 -61.36 -13.42 -10.38
CA ALA A 447 -60.36 -14.24 -11.03
C ALA A 447 -59.44 -13.38 -11.92
N PHE A 448 -58.13 -13.57 -11.78
CA PHE A 448 -57.11 -12.82 -12.52
C PHE A 448 -56.69 -13.57 -13.79
N THR A 449 -56.73 -12.88 -14.94
CA THR A 449 -56.25 -13.38 -16.23
C THR A 449 -55.13 -12.48 -16.75
N MET A 450 -53.90 -13.01 -16.77
CA MET A 450 -52.72 -12.29 -17.26
C MET A 450 -52.79 -12.04 -18.78
N PHE A 451 -52.39 -10.85 -19.22
CA PHE A 451 -52.14 -10.56 -20.63
C PHE A 451 -50.74 -9.99 -20.93
N ARG A 452 -50.00 -9.50 -19.93
CA ARG A 452 -48.66 -8.88 -20.14
C ARG A 452 -47.78 -8.98 -18.90
N ARG A 453 -46.46 -8.97 -19.10
CA ARG A 453 -45.46 -8.96 -18.01
C ARG A 453 -44.19 -8.20 -18.36
N ALA A 454 -43.50 -7.70 -17.35
CA ALA A 454 -42.18 -7.08 -17.45
C ALA A 454 -41.20 -7.71 -16.44
N LYS A 455 -39.90 -7.74 -16.78
CA LYS A 455 -38.83 -8.28 -15.92
C LYS A 455 -38.08 -7.15 -15.23
N LEU A 456 -38.34 -6.96 -13.94
CA LEU A 456 -37.57 -6.06 -13.10
C LEU A 456 -36.24 -6.72 -12.71
N MET A 457 -35.15 -6.25 -13.31
CA MET A 457 -33.86 -6.93 -13.22
C MET A 457 -33.10 -6.60 -11.93
N LEU A 458 -32.68 -7.63 -11.20
CA LEU A 458 -31.89 -7.52 -9.97
C LEU A 458 -30.37 -7.58 -10.22
N ASP A 459 -29.95 -8.09 -11.39
CA ASP A 459 -28.54 -8.02 -11.83
C ASP A 459 -28.10 -6.60 -12.22
N ALA A 460 -29.06 -5.67 -12.30
CA ALA A 460 -28.82 -4.26 -12.58
C ALA A 460 -28.52 -3.44 -11.31
N VAL A 461 -28.64 -4.04 -10.13
CA VAL A 461 -28.31 -3.38 -8.86
C VAL A 461 -26.80 -3.42 -8.67
N ASP A 462 -26.19 -2.26 -8.41
CA ASP A 462 -24.76 -2.19 -8.17
C ASP A 462 -24.35 -2.94 -6.89
N THR A 463 -23.09 -3.38 -6.86
CA THR A 463 -22.56 -4.21 -5.77
C THR A 463 -22.61 -3.51 -4.42
N ALA A 464 -22.40 -2.19 -4.36
CA ALA A 464 -22.40 -1.44 -3.11
C ALA A 464 -23.82 -1.33 -2.52
N THR A 465 -24.83 -1.08 -3.36
CA THR A 465 -26.24 -1.08 -2.96
C THR A 465 -26.68 -2.48 -2.49
N LEU A 466 -26.26 -3.55 -3.16
CA LEU A 466 -26.59 -4.92 -2.72
C LEU A 466 -25.91 -5.30 -1.40
N GLN A 467 -24.66 -4.90 -1.19
CA GLN A 467 -23.96 -5.11 0.08
C GLN A 467 -24.63 -4.33 1.22
N THR A 468 -25.02 -3.08 0.95
CA THR A 468 -25.75 -2.21 1.89
C THR A 468 -27.11 -2.80 2.24
N ALA A 469 -27.88 -3.24 1.24
CA ALA A 469 -29.18 -3.89 1.44
C ALA A 469 -29.06 -5.20 2.22
N ARG A 470 -28.01 -5.97 1.98
CA ARG A 470 -27.72 -7.19 2.75
C ARG A 470 -27.38 -6.88 4.21
N ARG A 471 -26.64 -5.80 4.46
CA ARG A 471 -26.24 -5.37 5.81
C ARG A 471 -27.41 -4.81 6.62
N TYR A 472 -28.27 -4.02 5.99
CA TYR A 472 -29.35 -3.29 6.66
C TYR A 472 -30.74 -3.90 6.45
N GLY A 473 -30.84 -4.97 5.66
CA GLY A 473 -32.03 -5.80 5.52
C GLY A 473 -33.07 -5.27 4.53
N ARG A 474 -32.83 -4.16 3.81
CA ARG A 474 -33.83 -3.58 2.90
C ARG A 474 -33.24 -3.05 1.60
N LEU A 475 -33.84 -3.48 0.49
CA LEU A 475 -33.58 -3.01 -0.87
C LEU A 475 -34.83 -2.29 -1.37
N ILE A 476 -34.72 -1.04 -1.79
CA ILE A 476 -35.83 -0.23 -2.27
C ILE A 476 -35.62 0.05 -3.75
N THR A 477 -36.68 -0.06 -4.52
CA THR A 477 -36.69 0.30 -5.93
C THR A 477 -37.84 1.21 -6.28
N ARG A 478 -37.60 2.16 -7.18
CA ARG A 478 -38.59 3.11 -7.68
C ARG A 478 -38.67 3.04 -9.19
N LEU A 479 -39.88 2.92 -9.73
CA LEU A 479 -40.12 2.83 -11.15
C LEU A 479 -41.48 3.40 -11.55
N ARG A 480 -41.61 3.73 -12.84
CA ARG A 480 -42.90 3.98 -13.48
C ARG A 480 -43.42 2.69 -14.09
N LEU A 481 -44.73 2.49 -14.12
CA LEU A 481 -45.34 1.24 -14.62
C LEU A 481 -45.88 1.33 -16.05
N THR A 482 -45.73 2.50 -16.66
CA THR A 482 -45.99 2.77 -18.06
C THR A 482 -44.71 3.00 -18.85
N ASP A 483 -44.78 2.73 -20.16
CA ASP A 483 -43.78 3.17 -21.13
C ASP A 483 -44.00 4.65 -21.52
N PRO A 484 -43.13 5.24 -22.38
CA PRO A 484 -43.29 6.64 -22.81
C PRO A 484 -44.61 6.96 -23.53
N HIS A 485 -45.37 5.95 -23.95
CA HIS A 485 -46.69 6.11 -24.57
C HIS A 485 -47.84 5.92 -23.56
N GLY A 486 -47.55 5.78 -22.27
CA GLY A 486 -48.55 5.55 -21.23
C GLY A 486 -49.08 4.12 -21.20
N GLN A 487 -48.46 3.18 -21.93
CA GLN A 487 -48.93 1.79 -22.01
C GLN A 487 -48.26 0.92 -20.94
N PRO A 488 -48.87 -0.20 -20.51
CA PRO A 488 -48.26 -1.06 -19.51
C PRO A 488 -46.88 -1.55 -19.97
N LEU A 489 -45.88 -1.38 -19.09
CA LEU A 489 -44.51 -1.78 -19.37
C LEU A 489 -44.43 -3.19 -19.96
N CYS A 490 -43.65 -3.33 -21.02
CA CYS A 490 -43.23 -4.60 -21.57
C CYS A 490 -41.69 -4.69 -21.54
N SER A 491 -41.15 -5.90 -21.66
CA SER A 491 -39.70 -6.14 -21.70
C SER A 491 -38.99 -6.04 -20.33
N THR A 492 -37.70 -5.79 -20.38
CA THR A 492 -36.72 -5.83 -19.30
C THR A 492 -36.56 -4.42 -18.72
N VAL A 493 -36.86 -4.27 -17.44
CA VAL A 493 -36.75 -3.00 -16.70
C VAL A 493 -35.38 -2.94 -16.02
N ARG A 494 -34.58 -1.96 -16.43
CA ARG A 494 -33.22 -1.66 -15.97
C ARG A 494 -33.04 -0.14 -15.86
N PRO A 495 -32.04 0.37 -15.12
CA PRO A 495 -31.70 1.78 -15.17
C PRO A 495 -31.54 2.26 -16.63
N PRO A 496 -32.03 3.46 -16.98
CA PRO A 496 -32.58 4.50 -16.10
C PRO A 496 -34.08 4.38 -15.80
N LEU A 497 -34.77 3.32 -16.25
CA LEU A 497 -36.23 3.14 -16.01
C LEU A 497 -36.56 2.76 -14.57
N VAL A 498 -35.54 2.44 -13.79
CA VAL A 498 -35.66 2.04 -12.39
C VAL A 498 -34.45 2.51 -11.61
N ASP A 499 -34.71 3.00 -10.40
CA ASP A 499 -33.70 3.36 -9.42
C ASP A 499 -33.66 2.34 -8.28
N TRP A 500 -32.47 2.06 -7.77
CA TRP A 500 -32.25 1.14 -6.64
C TRP A 500 -31.51 1.85 -5.51
N THR A 501 -31.97 1.65 -4.28
CA THR A 501 -31.35 2.19 -3.07
C THR A 501 -31.45 1.18 -1.93
N ALA A 502 -30.63 1.33 -0.89
CA ALA A 502 -30.68 0.47 0.30
C ALA A 502 -30.93 1.30 1.56
N SER A 503 -31.59 0.71 2.55
CA SER A 503 -31.91 1.38 3.83
C SER A 503 -32.04 0.37 4.97
N THR A 504 -32.28 0.84 6.20
CA THR A 504 -32.61 0.01 7.35
C THR A 504 -34.02 -0.57 7.25
N ALA A 505 -34.17 -1.86 7.53
CA ALA A 505 -35.46 -2.42 7.90
C ALA A 505 -35.95 -1.69 9.15
N GLY A 506 -37.11 -1.02 9.04
CA GLY A 506 -37.74 -0.28 10.13
C GLY A 506 -38.70 -1.14 10.92
#